data_AF-A0AAV9E9K7-F1
#
_entry.id   AF-A0AAV9E9K7-F1
#
_cell.length_a   1.000
_cell.length_b   1.000
_cell.length_c   1.000
_cell.angle_alpha   90.00
_cell.angle_beta   90.00
_cell.angle_gamma   90.00
#
_symmetry.space_group_name_H-M   'P 1'
#
loop_
_entity.id
_entity.type
_entity.pdbx_description
1 polymer ?
#
loop_
_entity_poly.entity_id
_entity_poly.type
_entity_poly.pdbx_seq_one_letter_code
_entity_poly.pdbx_strand_id
1 'polypeptide(L)'
;MAATPLEFGAGHINPNRAVEPGFIYDAGIQDYIDFLCQLGYTEAQMKAITRRNHWKCSDSSSTTSLNYPSFVAIFAKGTKFPVRQSFDQTERRK
;
A
#
# COMPACT_ATOMS: atom_id res chain seq x y z
N MET A 1 -2.24 -20.65 20.44
CA MET A 1 -1.35 -19.62 19.84
C MET A 1 -2.22 -18.65 19.07
N ALA A 2 -1.89 -17.37 19.08
CA ALA A 2 -2.60 -16.33 18.33
C ALA A 2 -1.85 -16.04 17.03
N ALA A 3 -2.58 -15.93 15.93
CA ALA A 3 -2.03 -15.57 14.63
C ALA A 3 -1.70 -14.07 14.55
N THR A 4 -0.68 -13.74 13.78
CA THR A 4 -0.27 -12.36 13.47
C THR A 4 -0.70 -11.93 12.07
N PRO A 5 -0.81 -10.63 11.79
CA PRO A 5 -1.08 -10.13 10.44
C PRO A 5 -0.03 -10.53 9.40
N LEU A 6 1.20 -10.84 9.83
CA LEU A 6 2.25 -11.34 8.93
C LEU A 6 2.05 -12.80 8.53
N GLU A 7 1.23 -13.55 9.27
CA GLU A 7 0.92 -14.96 8.96
C GLU A 7 -0.38 -15.10 8.15
N PHE A 8 -1.43 -14.36 8.49
CA PHE A 8 -2.77 -14.51 7.89
C PHE A 8 -3.41 -13.20 7.38
N GLY A 9 -2.66 -12.09 7.35
CA GLY A 9 -3.16 -10.80 6.85
C GLY A 9 -4.35 -10.29 7.65
N ALA A 10 -5.46 -9.99 6.96
CA ALA A 10 -6.72 -9.56 7.56
C ALA A 10 -7.52 -10.69 8.24
N GLY A 11 -7.10 -11.95 8.07
CA GLY A 11 -7.74 -13.13 8.64
C GLY A 11 -8.52 -13.96 7.62
N HIS A 12 -9.40 -14.85 8.13
CA HIS A 12 -10.17 -15.77 7.30
C HIS A 12 -11.25 -15.03 6.50
N ILE A 13 -11.42 -15.41 5.23
CA ILE A 13 -12.40 -14.79 4.33
C ILE A 13 -13.84 -14.98 4.82
N ASN A 14 -14.65 -13.92 4.72
CA ASN A 14 -16.10 -14.00 4.90
C ASN A 14 -16.80 -13.59 3.58
N PRO A 15 -17.17 -14.56 2.72
CA PRO A 15 -17.73 -14.26 1.40
C PRO A 15 -19.01 -13.43 1.46
N ASN A 16 -19.92 -13.76 2.39
CA ASN A 16 -21.21 -13.07 2.53
C ASN A 16 -21.03 -11.60 2.88
N ARG A 17 -20.08 -11.27 3.76
CA ARG A 17 -19.78 -9.88 4.12
C ARG A 17 -18.97 -9.13 3.05
N ALA A 18 -18.23 -9.84 2.19
CA ALA A 18 -17.43 -9.23 1.13
C ALA A 18 -18.28 -8.66 -0.03
N VAL A 19 -19.52 -9.13 -0.18
CA VAL A 19 -20.47 -8.60 -1.17
C VAL A 19 -20.76 -7.13 -0.88
N GLU A 20 -21.08 -6.80 0.37
CA GLU A 20 -21.43 -5.46 0.85
C GLU A 20 -20.54 -5.03 2.05
N PRO A 21 -19.28 -4.64 1.80
CA PRO A 21 -18.34 -4.24 2.84
C PRO A 21 -18.58 -2.81 3.39
N GLY A 22 -19.51 -2.05 2.80
CA GLY A 22 -19.79 -0.66 3.13
C GLY A 22 -18.77 0.34 2.55
N PHE A 23 -17.49 0.15 2.85
CA PHE A 23 -16.39 0.96 2.35
C PHE A 23 -15.28 0.12 1.70
N ILE A 24 -14.54 0.74 0.79
CA ILE A 24 -13.39 0.17 0.09
C ILE A 24 -12.24 1.18 0.04
N TYR A 25 -11.02 0.64 -0.02
CA TYR A 25 -9.81 1.41 -0.27
C TYR A 25 -9.44 1.21 -1.74
N ASP A 26 -9.80 2.19 -2.56
CA ASP A 26 -9.51 2.16 -4.00
C ASP A 26 -8.05 2.49 -4.26
N ALA A 27 -7.43 1.72 -5.17
CA ALA A 27 -6.12 1.99 -5.74
C ALA A 27 -6.13 1.62 -7.23
N GLY A 28 -5.85 2.58 -8.09
CA GLY A 28 -5.75 2.43 -9.54
C GLY A 28 -4.31 2.17 -9.99
N ILE A 29 -4.14 1.91 -11.30
CA ILE A 29 -2.81 1.64 -11.89
C ILE A 29 -1.84 2.81 -11.68
N GLN A 30 -2.32 4.05 -11.73
CA GLN A 30 -1.47 5.22 -11.53
C GLN A 30 -0.91 5.29 -10.11
N ASP A 31 -1.70 4.93 -9.09
CA ASP A 31 -1.23 4.88 -7.69
C ASP A 31 -0.08 3.88 -7.51
N TYR A 32 -0.14 2.73 -8.20
CA TYR A 32 0.97 1.77 -8.21
C TYR A 32 2.19 2.29 -8.98
N ILE A 33 2.01 2.99 -10.10
CA ILE A 33 3.12 3.60 -10.84
C ILE A 33 3.82 4.63 -9.96
N ASP A 34 3.06 5.51 -9.31
CA ASP A 34 3.59 6.56 -8.45
C ASP A 34 4.30 5.97 -7.21
N PHE A 35 3.73 4.91 -6.62
CA PHE A 35 4.38 4.16 -5.55
C PHE A 35 5.72 3.57 -5.99
N LEU A 36 5.79 2.94 -7.17
CA LEU A 36 7.04 2.40 -7.71
C LEU A 36 8.05 3.52 -8.03
N CYS A 37 7.61 4.66 -8.55
CA CYS A 37 8.49 5.80 -8.80
C CYS A 37 9.19 6.26 -7.51
N GLN A 38 8.50 6.26 -6.37
CA GLN A 38 9.06 6.68 -5.09
C GLN A 38 10.01 5.66 -4.45
N LEU A 39 9.88 4.37 -4.80
CA LEU A 39 10.81 3.33 -4.36
C LEU A 39 12.19 3.43 -5.04
N GLY A 40 12.35 4.31 -6.04
CA GLY A 40 13.63 4.56 -6.70
C GLY A 40 14.03 3.48 -7.70
N TYR A 41 13.05 2.80 -8.33
CA TYR A 41 13.33 1.84 -9.39
C TYR A 41 13.97 2.50 -10.61
N THR A 42 14.90 1.78 -11.24
CA THR A 42 15.52 2.18 -12.51
C THR A 42 14.54 2.07 -13.67
N GLU A 43 14.81 2.77 -14.77
CA GLU A 43 13.98 2.72 -15.98
C GLU A 43 13.81 1.29 -16.53
N ALA A 44 14.87 0.48 -16.47
CA ALA A 44 14.81 -0.93 -16.91
C ALA A 44 13.88 -1.77 -16.03
N GLN A 45 13.92 -1.57 -14.71
CA GLN A 45 13.02 -2.26 -13.77
C GLN A 45 11.57 -1.81 -13.96
N MET A 46 11.35 -0.50 -14.14
CA MET A 46 10.03 0.05 -14.41
C MET A 46 9.43 -0.50 -15.71
N LYS A 47 10.20 -0.60 -16.80
CA LYS A 47 9.77 -1.24 -18.06
C LYS A 47 9.38 -2.69 -17.85
N ALA A 48 10.16 -3.44 -17.08
CA ALA A 48 9.90 -4.85 -16.81
C ALA A 48 8.62 -5.05 -15.97
N ILE A 49 8.41 -4.24 -14.93
CA ILE A 49 7.27 -4.35 -14.01
C ILE A 49 5.98 -3.86 -14.69
N THR A 50 6.00 -2.65 -15.25
CA THR A 50 4.80 -2.03 -15.85
C THR A 50 4.47 -2.61 -17.23
N ARG A 51 5.44 -3.30 -17.86
CA ARG A 51 5.36 -3.78 -19.25
C ARG A 51 5.01 -2.68 -20.25
N ARG A 52 5.46 -1.44 -19.96
CA ARG A 52 5.25 -0.25 -20.78
C ARG A 52 6.58 0.44 -21.05
N ASN A 53 6.68 1.06 -22.22
CA ASN A 53 7.86 1.85 -22.60
C ASN A 53 7.83 3.27 -22.03
N HIS A 54 6.64 3.75 -21.64
CA HIS A 54 6.42 5.09 -21.12
C HIS A 54 5.45 5.03 -19.93
N TRP A 55 5.77 5.78 -18.89
CA TRP A 55 4.92 6.06 -17.74
C TRP A 55 5.16 7.50 -17.30
N LYS A 56 4.23 8.05 -16.54
CA LYS A 56 4.41 9.34 -15.88
C LYS A 56 4.36 9.09 -14.39
N CYS A 57 5.36 9.57 -13.68
CA CYS A 57 5.29 9.71 -12.24
C CYS A 57 4.59 11.05 -11.98
N SER A 58 3.59 11.05 -11.11
CA SER A 58 2.94 12.28 -10.68
C SER A 58 3.90 13.07 -9.79
N ASP A 59 3.93 14.41 -9.95
CA ASP A 59 4.68 15.32 -9.05
C ASP A 59 4.05 15.41 -7.66
N SER A 60 2.92 14.73 -7.44
CA SER A 60 2.20 14.79 -6.18
C SER A 60 3.12 14.31 -5.07
N SER A 61 3.31 15.18 -4.07
CA SER A 61 3.87 14.88 -2.76
C SER A 61 3.06 13.84 -1.96
N SER A 62 2.26 13.01 -2.64
CA SER A 62 1.63 11.84 -2.07
C SER A 62 2.74 10.96 -1.54
N THR A 63 2.76 10.82 -0.22
CA THR A 63 3.66 9.94 0.54
C THR A 63 3.83 8.57 -0.13
N THR A 64 4.88 7.83 0.23
CA THR A 64 5.13 6.44 -0.25
C THR A 64 4.09 5.44 0.26
N SER A 65 2.91 5.91 0.68
CA SER A 65 1.80 5.11 1.15
C SER A 65 0.82 4.87 0.01
N LEU A 66 0.62 3.58 -0.29
CA LEU A 66 -0.48 3.12 -1.12
C LEU A 66 -1.76 3.09 -0.26
N ASN A 67 -2.91 3.35 -0.88
CA ASN A 67 -4.22 3.21 -0.22
C ASN A 67 -4.61 1.72 -0.07
N TYR A 68 -3.83 0.99 0.73
CA TYR A 68 -3.93 -0.46 0.89
C TYR A 68 -4.62 -0.82 2.22
N PRO A 69 -5.54 -1.79 2.30
CA PRO A 69 -6.39 -2.05 3.48
C PRO A 69 -5.66 -2.74 4.65
N SER A 70 -4.42 -2.34 4.94
CA SER A 70 -3.64 -2.77 6.11
C SER A 70 -2.50 -1.79 6.39
N PHE A 71 -2.02 -1.77 7.62
CA PHE A 71 -0.87 -0.94 8.03
C PHE A 71 0.29 -1.83 8.50
N VAL A 72 1.51 -1.41 8.18
CA VAL A 72 2.75 -2.03 8.69
C VAL A 72 3.71 -0.95 9.14
N ALA A 73 4.23 -1.08 10.36
CA ALA A 73 5.22 -0.18 10.93
C ALA A 73 6.52 -0.95 11.18
N ILE A 74 7.63 -0.48 10.60
CA ILE A 74 8.94 -1.11 10.70
C ILE A 74 9.85 -0.18 11.52
N PHE A 75 10.32 -0.67 12.66
CA PHE A 75 11.25 0.04 13.53
C PHE A 75 12.63 -0.61 13.46
N ALA A 76 13.66 0.19 13.18
CA ALA A 76 15.03 -0.30 13.13
C ALA A 76 15.51 -0.72 14.53
N LYS A 77 16.43 -1.69 14.59
CA LYS A 77 17.08 -2.02 15.87
C LYS A 77 17.85 -0.81 16.39
N GLY A 78 17.60 -0.42 17.64
CA GLY A 78 18.27 0.72 18.29
C GLY A 78 17.54 2.06 18.15
N THR A 79 16.32 2.11 17.61
CA THR A 79 15.53 3.36 17.63
C THR A 79 15.16 3.75 19.05
N LYS A 80 15.35 5.02 19.42
CA LYS A 80 14.96 5.56 20.73
C LYS A 80 13.46 5.86 20.74
N PHE A 81 12.75 5.36 21.74
CA PHE A 81 11.30 5.52 21.88
C PHE A 81 10.93 6.82 22.61
N PRO A 82 9.78 7.45 22.31
CA PRO A 82 8.74 6.95 21.40
C PRO A 82 8.99 7.31 19.92
N VAL A 83 8.71 6.36 19.03
CA VAL A 83 8.71 6.55 17.57
C VAL A 83 7.27 6.54 17.09
N ARG A 84 6.90 7.51 16.26
CA ARG A 84 5.55 7.60 15.68
C ARG A 84 5.65 7.44 14.16
N GLN A 85 4.77 6.60 13.60
CA GLN A 85 4.54 6.49 12.17
C GLN A 85 3.08 6.85 11.89
N SER A 86 2.84 7.74 10.92
CA SER A 86 1.50 8.14 10.50
C SER A 86 1.16 7.47 9.18
N PHE A 87 -0.11 7.11 9.01
CA PHE A 87 -0.62 6.53 7.78
C PHE A 87 -1.90 7.25 7.42
N ASP A 88 -2.01 7.65 6.16
CA ASP A 88 -3.19 8.34 5.63
C ASP A 88 -3.81 7.45 4.54
N GLN A 89 -5.08 7.09 4.72
CA GLN A 89 -5.84 6.26 3.79
C GLN A 89 -7.20 6.88 3.51
N THR A 90 -7.69 6.68 2.29
CA THR A 90 -8.95 7.24 1.83
C THR A 90 -9.98 6.13 1.66
N GLU A 91 -11.11 6.25 2.35
CA GLU A 91 -12.24 5.34 2.23
C GLU A 91 -13.26 5.86 1.22
N ARG A 92 -13.74 4.95 0.36
CA ARG A 92 -14.83 5.22 -0.59
C ARG A 92 -15.99 4.26 -0.32
N ARG A 93 -17.24 4.73 -0.41
CA ARG A 93 -18.39 3.82 -0.39
C ARG A 93 -18.39 2.93 -1.63
N LYS A 94 -18.64 1.64 -1.42
CA LYS A 94 -18.81 0.65 -2.50
C LYS A 94 -20.19 0.76 -3.13
#